data_AF-A0A667X9C6-F1
#
_entry.id   AF-A0A667X9C6-F1
#
_cell.length_a   1.000
_cell.length_b   1.000
_cell.length_c   1.000
_cell.angle_alpha   90.00
_cell.angle_beta   90.00
_cell.angle_gamma   90.00
#
_symmetry.space_group_name_H-M   'P 1'
#
loop_
_entity.id
_entity.type
_entity.pdbx_description
1 polymer ?
#
loop_
_entity_poly.entity_id
_entity_poly.type
_entity_poly.pdbx_seq_one_letter_code
_entity_poly.pdbx_strand_id
1 'polypeptide(L)'
;LIYEWILSPDRYITCTEYTHFYGGKRTGILSLQPFEYPVCTPDGVVFDLLNTLFFFSFLQKLEAKSLIKLNFSKNNDGKYHCPVLYTVFTNNSHIVANKVTGNVFSYEAVEQLNIKTKSFKDLLTDEPFARKDIITLQDPTNLDKFNVSNFFHVKNNLKVLDPDEEKAKLDPAYHLKNTNQETRETLAELYKDYKGDELLASTMKEPEAKKTDKFNAAHYSTGRVSASFTSTAMAPATTHEADAIADDAVRYQYVKKKGYVRLHTNKGDLNLELHCDKVPKAGENFIRLCKKGYYDGTIFHRSIRNFMSYWGKPFKDEFRPNLSHTGRGVLSMANSGPNTNKSQFFITFRSCTYLDRKHTVFGRVVGGFEALTAMENVESDPKTDKPKSEIKLLSATVFVDPYEEADAQVCLSVCLSVVSNT
;
A
#
# COMPACT_ATOMS: atom_id res chain seq x y z
N LEU A 1 -41.62 -2.67 34.66
CA LEU A 1 -41.28 -1.43 35.40
C LEU A 1 -39.94 -0.97 34.84
N ILE A 2 -39.95 -0.19 33.75
CA ILE A 2 -39.90 1.29 33.71
C ILE A 2 -38.45 1.75 33.47
N TYR A 3 -38.21 2.12 32.21
CA TYR A 3 -37.27 3.08 31.60
C TYR A 3 -35.76 3.04 31.94
N GLU A 4 -34.94 2.76 30.90
CA GLU A 4 -33.98 3.73 30.38
C GLU A 4 -33.66 3.45 28.90
N TRP A 5 -33.77 4.50 28.10
CA TRP A 5 -33.39 4.63 26.68
C TRP A 5 -32.00 5.27 26.62
N ILE A 6 -31.28 5.09 25.49
CA ILE A 6 -30.62 6.16 24.69
C ILE A 6 -29.50 5.55 23.82
N LEU A 7 -29.77 5.56 22.49
CA LEU A 7 -28.83 5.65 21.36
C LEU A 7 -27.78 4.54 21.16
N SER A 8 -28.16 3.43 20.52
CA SER A 8 -27.22 2.61 19.72
C SER A 8 -27.46 2.84 18.22
N PRO A 9 -26.43 3.25 17.44
CA PRO A 9 -26.56 3.77 16.08
C PRO A 9 -26.55 2.67 15.01
N ASP A 10 -27.28 1.58 15.22
CA ASP A 10 -27.35 0.48 14.26
C ASP A 10 -28.57 0.63 13.35
N ARG A 11 -28.29 0.80 12.04
CA ARG A 11 -29.11 0.45 10.86
C ARG A 11 -29.76 1.61 10.12
N TYR A 12 -29.08 2.07 9.07
CA TYR A 12 -29.66 2.86 7.98
C TYR A 12 -29.28 2.23 6.63
N ILE A 13 -30.22 1.52 6.00
CA ILE A 13 -30.20 1.25 4.55
C ILE A 13 -31.32 2.11 3.97
N THR A 14 -30.96 3.04 3.08
CA THR A 14 -31.92 3.99 2.51
C THR A 14 -32.73 3.36 1.39
N CYS A 15 -33.93 3.90 1.15
CA CYS A 15 -34.98 3.35 0.29
C CYS A 15 -34.57 3.14 -1.19
N THR A 16 -33.38 3.58 -1.60
CA THR A 16 -32.81 3.40 -2.94
C THR A 16 -31.94 2.15 -3.09
N GLU A 17 -31.68 1.41 -2.01
CA GLU A 17 -30.69 0.31 -1.99
C GLU A 17 -31.32 -1.09 -2.03
N TYR A 18 -32.66 -1.18 -2.13
CA TYR A 18 -33.34 -2.47 -2.26
C TYR A 18 -33.49 -2.91 -3.72
N THR A 19 -32.74 -3.94 -4.08
CA THR A 19 -32.89 -4.70 -5.34
C THR A 19 -33.72 -5.98 -5.18
N HIS A 20 -34.29 -6.22 -4.00
CA HIS A 20 -34.97 -7.48 -3.70
C HIS A 20 -36.46 -7.24 -3.45
N PHE A 21 -37.28 -7.46 -4.47
CA PHE A 21 -38.74 -7.52 -4.35
C PHE A 21 -39.23 -8.78 -3.60
N TYR A 22 -38.32 -9.60 -3.06
CA TYR A 22 -38.63 -10.84 -2.35
C TYR A 22 -37.66 -11.06 -1.19
N GLY A 23 -38.22 -11.22 0.01
CA GLY A 23 -37.48 -11.39 1.26
C GLY A 23 -36.51 -12.58 1.23
N GLY A 24 -35.24 -12.29 1.53
CA GLY A 24 -34.21 -13.27 1.88
C GLY A 24 -33.59 -12.89 3.24
N LYS A 25 -33.51 -13.85 4.18
CA LYS A 25 -33.08 -13.63 5.58
C LYS A 25 -31.65 -13.07 5.72
N ARG A 26 -31.49 -11.87 6.29
CA ARG A 26 -30.30 -11.29 6.96
C ARG A 26 -30.70 -10.19 7.97
N THR A 27 -30.67 -10.50 9.27
CA THR A 27 -30.99 -9.57 10.36
C THR A 27 -30.41 -8.16 10.19
N GLY A 28 -31.27 -7.13 10.21
CA GLY A 28 -30.83 -5.73 10.35
C GLY A 28 -31.25 -4.73 9.25
N ILE A 29 -32.38 -4.97 8.58
CA ILE A 29 -32.83 -4.15 7.44
C ILE A 29 -34.26 -3.63 7.68
N LEU A 30 -34.65 -2.50 7.05
CA LEU A 30 -35.93 -1.78 7.16
C LEU A 30 -37.17 -2.70 7.09
N SER A 31 -37.06 -3.88 6.49
CA SER A 31 -37.78 -5.09 6.88
C SER A 31 -37.28 -6.23 5.98
N LEU A 32 -37.02 -7.40 6.55
CA LEU A 32 -36.94 -8.66 5.79
C LEU A 32 -38.11 -9.58 6.07
N GLN A 33 -39.13 -9.03 6.71
CA GLN A 33 -40.40 -9.68 6.83
C GLN A 33 -41.17 -9.48 5.52
N PRO A 34 -41.97 -10.47 5.10
CA PRO A 34 -42.96 -10.26 4.05
C PRO A 34 -43.78 -9.01 4.41
N PHE A 35 -43.94 -8.09 3.46
CA PHE A 35 -44.75 -6.88 3.69
C PHE A 35 -46.14 -7.26 4.16
N GLU A 36 -46.57 -6.71 5.29
CA GLU A 36 -47.93 -6.92 5.81
C GLU A 36 -48.86 -5.81 5.30
N TYR A 37 -48.37 -4.56 5.26
CA TYR A 37 -49.07 -3.40 4.73
C TYR A 37 -48.21 -2.66 3.70
N PRO A 38 -48.03 -3.24 2.49
CA PRO A 38 -47.18 -2.63 1.47
C PRO A 38 -47.76 -1.30 0.99
N VAL A 39 -46.92 -0.29 0.97
CA VAL A 39 -47.21 1.06 0.46
C VAL A 39 -46.09 1.49 -0.49
N CYS A 40 -46.38 2.45 -1.37
CA CYS A 40 -45.35 3.07 -2.20
C CYS A 40 -45.43 4.60 -2.23
N THR A 41 -44.28 5.22 -2.54
CA THR A 41 -44.22 6.63 -2.92
C THR A 41 -44.73 6.83 -4.36
N PRO A 42 -45.07 8.08 -4.75
CA PRO A 42 -45.36 8.41 -6.15
C PRO A 42 -44.24 8.04 -7.14
N ASP A 43 -42.99 7.96 -6.66
CA ASP A 43 -41.81 7.59 -7.46
C ASP A 43 -41.63 6.06 -7.60
N GLY A 44 -42.54 5.26 -7.02
CA GLY A 44 -42.54 3.79 -7.14
C GLY A 44 -41.66 3.04 -6.15
N VAL A 45 -41.21 3.71 -5.07
CA VAL A 45 -40.43 3.06 -4.00
C VAL A 45 -41.38 2.36 -3.04
N VAL A 46 -41.17 1.06 -2.80
CA VAL A 46 -42.06 0.20 -1.99
C VAL A 46 -41.49 -0.03 -0.58
N PHE A 47 -42.36 0.04 0.44
CA PHE A 47 -42.00 -0.21 1.84
C PHE A 47 -43.21 -0.69 2.65
N ASP A 48 -42.97 -1.17 3.87
CA ASP A 48 -44.03 -1.53 4.80
C ASP A 48 -44.43 -0.33 5.65
N LEU A 49 -45.74 -0.06 5.78
CA LEU A 49 -46.24 1.10 6.53
C LEU A 49 -45.79 1.07 8.00
N LEU A 50 -45.83 -0.10 8.65
CA LEU A 50 -45.52 -0.23 10.08
C LEU A 50 -44.04 0.03 10.40
N ASN A 51 -43.14 -0.42 9.54
CA ASN A 51 -41.70 -0.28 9.76
C ASN A 51 -41.15 1.10 9.34
N THR A 52 -41.94 1.91 8.63
CA THR A 52 -41.48 3.19 8.06
C THR A 52 -41.87 4.40 8.93
N LEU A 53 -42.78 4.25 9.91
CA LEU A 53 -43.23 5.34 10.80
C LEU A 53 -42.08 6.07 11.51
N PHE A 54 -40.99 5.37 11.82
CA PHE A 54 -39.79 5.95 12.44
C PHE A 54 -38.94 6.79 11.46
N PHE A 55 -38.98 6.47 10.17
CA PHE A 55 -38.13 7.03 9.12
C PHE A 55 -38.68 8.29 8.43
N PHE A 56 -39.98 8.57 8.52
CA PHE A 56 -40.59 9.80 7.98
C PHE A 56 -40.01 11.09 8.59
N SER A 57 -39.33 10.97 9.75
CA SER A 57 -38.62 12.09 10.37
C SER A 57 -37.27 12.43 9.72
N PHE A 58 -36.62 11.45 9.07
CA PHE A 58 -35.23 11.54 8.60
C PHE A 58 -35.09 11.78 7.10
N LEU A 59 -36.02 11.29 6.29
CA LEU A 59 -36.07 11.56 4.85
C LEU A 59 -37.03 12.72 4.60
N GLN A 60 -36.49 13.83 4.07
CA GLN A 60 -37.20 15.05 3.64
C GLN A 60 -38.73 14.93 3.52
N LYS A 61 -39.48 15.66 4.38
CA LYS A 61 -40.89 16.09 4.20
C LYS A 61 -41.79 15.18 3.33
N LEU A 62 -41.81 13.87 3.56
CA LEU A 62 -42.79 12.97 2.96
C LEU A 62 -44.08 13.02 3.80
N GLU A 63 -45.13 13.62 3.26
CA GLU A 63 -46.44 13.67 3.95
C GLU A 63 -47.11 12.29 3.85
N ALA A 64 -47.53 11.71 4.98
CA ALA A 64 -48.15 10.37 5.03
C ALA A 64 -49.37 10.22 4.10
N LYS A 65 -50.02 11.32 3.72
CA LYS A 65 -51.14 11.37 2.77
C LYS A 65 -50.75 11.10 1.32
N SER A 66 -49.47 11.22 0.98
CA SER A 66 -48.96 11.03 -0.39
C SER A 66 -48.68 9.55 -0.74
N LEU A 67 -48.80 8.67 0.26
CA LEU A 67 -48.53 7.25 0.13
C LEU A 67 -49.70 6.51 -0.49
N ILE A 68 -49.38 5.53 -1.33
CA ILE A 68 -50.36 4.72 -2.02
C ILE A 68 -50.27 3.31 -1.46
N LYS A 69 -51.40 2.79 -0.97
CA LYS A 69 -51.49 1.40 -0.52
C LYS A 69 -51.43 0.47 -1.72
N LEU A 70 -50.61 -0.58 -1.64
CA LEU A 70 -50.48 -1.57 -2.70
C LEU A 70 -51.28 -2.83 -2.39
N ASN A 71 -52.00 -3.33 -3.39
CA ASN A 71 -52.77 -4.56 -3.32
C ASN A 71 -52.14 -5.61 -4.23
N PHE A 72 -51.41 -6.56 -3.62
CA PHE A 72 -50.81 -7.68 -4.34
C PHE A 72 -51.70 -8.92 -4.32
N SER A 73 -51.80 -9.61 -5.46
CA SER A 73 -52.50 -10.88 -5.57
C SER A 73 -51.54 -12.05 -5.36
N LYS A 74 -51.94 -13.03 -4.53
CA LYS A 74 -51.18 -14.27 -4.29
C LYS A 74 -51.87 -15.46 -4.96
N ASN A 75 -51.07 -16.40 -5.48
CA ASN A 75 -51.58 -17.67 -6.00
C ASN A 75 -51.81 -18.67 -4.84
N ASN A 76 -52.29 -19.89 -5.16
CA ASN A 76 -52.53 -20.95 -4.17
C ASN A 76 -51.26 -21.37 -3.40
N ASP A 77 -50.08 -21.14 -3.97
CA ASP A 77 -48.78 -21.43 -3.34
C ASP A 77 -48.25 -20.24 -2.48
N GLY A 78 -49.03 -19.17 -2.32
CA GLY A 78 -48.65 -17.98 -1.57
C GLY A 78 -47.66 -17.06 -2.27
N LYS A 79 -47.34 -17.30 -3.55
CA LYS A 79 -46.45 -16.46 -4.37
C LYS A 79 -47.22 -15.30 -5.00
N TYR A 80 -46.60 -14.12 -5.06
CA TYR A 80 -47.21 -12.96 -5.72
C TYR A 80 -47.22 -13.14 -7.25
N HIS A 81 -48.33 -12.80 -7.87
CA HIS A 81 -48.55 -12.96 -9.30
C HIS A 81 -49.42 -11.83 -9.85
N CYS A 82 -49.33 -11.62 -11.17
CA CYS A 82 -50.25 -10.74 -11.86
C CYS A 82 -51.65 -11.39 -11.88
N PRO A 83 -52.71 -10.71 -11.40
CA PRO A 83 -54.05 -11.30 -11.34
C PRO A 83 -54.74 -11.45 -12.69
N VAL A 84 -54.21 -10.83 -13.75
CA VAL A 84 -54.77 -10.87 -15.11
C VAL A 84 -54.08 -11.93 -15.97
N LEU A 85 -52.75 -11.92 -16.01
CA LEU A 85 -51.96 -12.88 -16.80
C LEU A 85 -51.62 -14.15 -16.01
N TYR A 86 -51.92 -14.20 -14.72
CA TYR A 86 -51.55 -15.26 -13.78
C TYR A 86 -50.04 -15.56 -13.70
N THR A 87 -49.20 -14.70 -14.28
CA THR A 87 -47.74 -14.83 -14.27
C THR A 87 -47.19 -14.48 -12.90
N VAL A 88 -46.42 -15.40 -12.31
CA VAL A 88 -45.72 -15.16 -11.04
C VAL A 88 -44.66 -14.08 -11.23
N PHE A 89 -44.61 -13.12 -10.31
CA PHE A 89 -43.62 -12.05 -10.34
C PHE A 89 -42.25 -12.58 -9.89
N THR A 90 -41.19 -12.16 -10.58
CA THR A 90 -39.80 -12.55 -10.33
C THR A 90 -38.91 -11.31 -10.21
N ASN A 91 -37.63 -11.51 -9.88
CA ASN A 91 -36.64 -10.42 -9.82
C ASN A 91 -36.42 -9.71 -11.17
N ASN A 92 -36.81 -10.34 -12.28
CA ASN A 92 -36.67 -9.77 -13.61
C ASN A 92 -38.04 -9.38 -14.22
N SER A 93 -39.10 -9.33 -13.40
CA SER A 93 -40.42 -8.93 -13.87
C SER A 93 -40.55 -7.41 -13.87
N HIS A 94 -41.14 -6.86 -14.94
CA HIS A 94 -41.55 -5.46 -14.96
C HIS A 94 -42.92 -5.34 -14.28
N ILE A 95 -42.97 -4.67 -13.13
CA ILE A 95 -44.14 -4.58 -12.25
C ILE A 95 -44.59 -3.12 -12.14
N VAL A 96 -45.89 -2.90 -12.27
CA VAL A 96 -46.52 -1.58 -12.15
C VAL A 96 -47.72 -1.62 -11.21
N ALA A 97 -48.03 -0.49 -10.59
CA ALA A 97 -49.22 -0.30 -9.78
C ALA A 97 -50.10 0.82 -10.36
N ASN A 98 -51.41 0.68 -10.21
CA ASN A 98 -52.34 1.77 -10.45
C ASN A 98 -52.43 2.64 -9.19
N LYS A 99 -52.14 3.93 -9.31
CA LYS A 99 -52.19 4.90 -8.21
C LYS A 99 -53.57 5.05 -7.59
N VAL A 100 -54.64 4.91 -8.38
CA VAL A 100 -56.02 5.13 -7.93
C VAL A 100 -56.48 3.98 -7.03
N THR A 101 -56.32 2.75 -7.50
CA THR A 101 -56.82 1.53 -6.82
C THR A 101 -55.78 0.87 -5.93
N GLY A 102 -54.49 1.14 -6.16
CA GLY A 102 -53.37 0.45 -5.53
C GLY A 102 -53.09 -0.95 -6.10
N ASN A 103 -53.85 -1.41 -7.11
CA ASN A 103 -53.70 -2.76 -7.65
C ASN A 103 -52.40 -2.92 -8.43
N VAL A 104 -51.74 -4.05 -8.24
CA VAL A 104 -50.43 -4.35 -8.83
C VAL A 104 -50.55 -5.34 -9.99
N PHE A 105 -49.94 -5.00 -11.12
CA PHE A 105 -49.99 -5.74 -12.37
C PHE A 105 -48.59 -5.94 -12.97
N SER A 106 -48.47 -6.90 -13.90
CA SER A 106 -47.31 -6.89 -14.81
C SER A 106 -47.47 -5.77 -15.82
N TYR A 107 -46.35 -5.14 -16.19
CA TYR A 107 -46.36 -4.09 -17.22
C TYR A 107 -46.93 -4.62 -18.54
N GLU A 108 -46.68 -5.89 -18.87
CA GLU A 108 -47.22 -6.54 -20.07
C GLU A 108 -48.76 -6.52 -20.09
N ALA A 109 -49.42 -6.81 -18.97
CA ALA A 109 -50.88 -6.79 -18.89
C ALA A 109 -51.42 -5.38 -19.15
N VAL A 110 -50.82 -4.37 -18.50
CA VAL A 110 -51.22 -2.97 -18.65
C VAL A 110 -50.91 -2.46 -20.06
N GLU A 111 -49.78 -2.86 -20.65
CA GLU A 111 -49.41 -2.47 -22.00
C GLU A 111 -50.41 -3.00 -23.04
N GLN A 112 -50.76 -4.29 -22.95
CA GLN A 112 -51.66 -4.93 -23.90
C GLN A 112 -53.11 -4.48 -23.74
N LEU A 113 -53.60 -4.40 -22.49
CA LEU A 113 -55.02 -4.22 -22.23
C LEU A 113 -55.43 -2.77 -21.94
N ASN A 114 -54.50 -1.89 -21.55
CA ASN A 114 -54.79 -0.48 -21.31
C ASN A 114 -54.11 0.45 -22.33
N ILE A 115 -52.79 0.33 -22.51
CA ILE A 115 -52.02 1.29 -23.32
C ILE A 115 -52.31 1.12 -24.81
N LYS A 116 -52.21 -0.11 -25.35
CA LYS A 116 -52.42 -0.39 -26.78
C LYS A 116 -53.88 -0.19 -27.20
N THR A 117 -54.83 -0.55 -26.34
CA THR A 117 -56.28 -0.38 -26.56
C THR A 117 -56.78 1.03 -26.26
N LYS A 118 -55.96 1.89 -25.65
CA LYS A 118 -56.34 3.23 -25.15
C LYS A 118 -57.51 3.22 -24.15
N SER A 119 -57.71 2.11 -23.44
CA SER A 119 -58.75 1.95 -22.42
C SER A 119 -58.12 2.04 -21.03
N PHE A 120 -58.23 3.18 -20.36
CA PHE A 120 -57.62 3.39 -19.03
C PHE A 120 -58.61 3.13 -17.91
N LYS A 121 -58.92 1.84 -17.70
CA LYS A 121 -59.73 1.32 -16.60
C LYS A 121 -58.97 0.24 -15.88
N ASP A 122 -59.05 0.22 -14.55
CA ASP A 122 -58.37 -0.77 -13.71
C ASP A 122 -58.81 -2.19 -14.10
N LEU A 123 -57.84 -3.09 -14.28
CA LEU A 123 -58.10 -4.42 -14.84
C LEU A 123 -58.86 -5.37 -13.89
N LEU A 124 -59.08 -4.99 -12.64
CA LEU A 124 -59.87 -5.76 -11.67
C LEU A 124 -61.18 -5.08 -11.28
N THR A 125 -61.14 -3.76 -11.13
CA THR A 125 -62.24 -2.98 -10.54
C THR A 125 -62.96 -2.09 -11.54
N ASP A 126 -62.50 -2.02 -12.79
CA ASP A 126 -63.01 -1.15 -13.85
C ASP A 126 -62.98 0.36 -13.53
N GLU A 127 -62.32 0.77 -12.44
CA GLU A 127 -62.20 2.17 -12.06
C GLU A 127 -61.36 2.95 -13.08
N PRO A 128 -61.84 4.13 -13.55
CA PRO A 128 -61.11 4.92 -14.53
C PRO A 128 -59.86 5.54 -13.91
N PHE A 129 -58.74 5.48 -14.63
CA PHE A 129 -57.48 6.12 -14.24
C PHE A 129 -56.83 6.83 -15.44
N ALA A 130 -55.80 7.65 -15.23
CA ALA A 130 -55.06 8.28 -16.32
C ALA A 130 -53.71 7.61 -16.54
N ARG A 131 -53.11 7.73 -17.73
CA ARG A 131 -51.78 7.14 -18.01
C ARG A 131 -50.69 7.54 -17.00
N LYS A 132 -50.77 8.74 -16.43
CA LYS A 132 -49.87 9.27 -15.39
C LYS A 132 -50.01 8.59 -14.03
N ASP A 133 -51.10 7.87 -13.82
CA ASP A 133 -51.41 7.16 -12.58
C ASP A 133 -50.80 5.75 -12.57
N ILE A 134 -50.12 5.34 -13.65
CA ILE A 134 -49.34 4.11 -13.70
C ILE A 134 -47.98 4.37 -13.04
N ILE A 135 -47.73 3.70 -11.92
CA ILE A 135 -46.49 3.82 -11.15
C ILE A 135 -45.64 2.58 -11.39
N THR A 136 -44.41 2.76 -11.85
CA THR A 136 -43.47 1.66 -12.07
C THR A 136 -42.78 1.28 -10.77
N LEU A 137 -43.12 0.10 -10.23
CA LEU A 137 -42.53 -0.43 -9.00
C LEU A 137 -41.18 -1.11 -9.28
N GLN A 138 -41.09 -1.85 -10.39
CA GLN A 138 -39.89 -2.59 -10.77
C GLN A 138 -39.76 -2.58 -12.29
N ASP A 139 -38.60 -2.18 -12.80
CA ASP A 139 -38.27 -2.22 -14.22
C ASP A 139 -36.87 -2.83 -14.40
N PRO A 140 -36.76 -4.07 -14.89
CA PRO A 140 -35.48 -4.74 -15.09
C PRO A 140 -34.65 -4.14 -16.23
N THR A 141 -35.28 -3.35 -17.12
CA THR A 141 -34.61 -2.76 -18.29
C THR A 141 -33.99 -1.39 -17.99
N ASN A 142 -34.37 -0.78 -16.88
CA ASN A 142 -33.85 0.51 -16.45
C ASN A 142 -32.54 0.36 -15.64
N LEU A 143 -31.42 0.34 -16.36
CA LEU A 143 -30.06 0.20 -15.81
C LEU A 143 -29.63 1.39 -14.93
N ASP A 144 -30.25 2.56 -15.08
CA ASP A 144 -29.86 3.78 -14.36
C ASP A 144 -30.15 3.70 -12.85
N LYS A 145 -31.08 2.83 -12.43
CA LYS A 145 -31.38 2.56 -11.01
C LYS A 145 -30.26 1.80 -10.29
N PHE A 146 -29.31 1.18 -11.01
CA PHE A 146 -28.19 0.43 -10.43
C PHE A 146 -26.91 1.27 -10.28
N ASN A 147 -26.98 2.58 -10.50
CA ASN A 147 -25.81 3.44 -10.37
C ASN A 147 -25.39 3.61 -8.91
N VAL A 148 -24.36 2.86 -8.51
CA VAL A 148 -23.76 2.83 -7.17
C VAL A 148 -23.35 4.24 -6.69
N SER A 149 -22.99 5.13 -7.61
CA SER A 149 -22.63 6.52 -7.31
C SER A 149 -23.81 7.34 -6.78
N ASN A 150 -25.05 6.92 -7.03
CA ASN A 150 -26.25 7.59 -6.57
C ASN A 150 -26.73 7.13 -5.19
N PHE A 151 -26.13 6.09 -4.62
CA PHE A 151 -26.51 5.62 -3.29
C PHE A 151 -26.24 6.69 -2.23
N PHE A 152 -27.21 6.88 -1.34
CA PHE A 152 -27.17 7.94 -0.34
C PHE A 152 -25.96 7.80 0.60
N HIS A 153 -25.60 6.57 0.99
CA HIS A 153 -24.43 6.32 1.83
C HIS A 153 -23.10 6.61 1.12
N VAL A 154 -23.03 6.41 -0.20
CA VAL A 154 -21.85 6.74 -1.02
C VAL A 154 -21.74 8.25 -1.21
N LYS A 155 -22.85 8.92 -1.55
CA LYS A 155 -22.89 10.39 -1.71
C LYS A 155 -22.55 11.14 -0.42
N ASN A 156 -23.02 10.63 0.71
CA ASN A 156 -22.82 11.27 2.00
C ASN A 156 -21.67 10.67 2.82
N ASN A 157 -20.85 9.79 2.22
CA ASN A 157 -19.70 9.14 2.88
C ASN A 157 -20.04 8.52 4.25
N LEU A 158 -21.24 7.96 4.39
CA LEU A 158 -21.69 7.32 5.62
C LEU A 158 -21.10 5.91 5.68
N LYS A 159 -20.09 5.72 6.55
CA LYS A 159 -19.52 4.41 6.84
C LYS A 159 -20.25 3.82 8.04
N VAL A 160 -20.88 2.66 7.87
CA VAL A 160 -21.37 1.85 8.98
C VAL A 160 -20.17 1.11 9.54
N LEU A 161 -19.75 1.45 10.75
CA LEU A 161 -18.76 0.66 11.49
C LEU A 161 -19.55 -0.40 12.24
N ASP A 162 -19.43 -1.65 11.79
CA ASP A 162 -20.01 -2.77 12.51
C ASP A 162 -19.23 -2.95 13.83
N PRO A 163 -19.85 -2.82 15.01
CA PRO A 163 -19.16 -2.97 16.29
C PRO A 163 -18.53 -4.35 16.45
N ASP A 164 -18.99 -5.37 15.71
CA ASP A 164 -18.34 -6.67 15.65
C ASP A 164 -17.11 -6.70 14.74
N GLU A 165 -17.06 -5.90 13.65
CA GLU A 165 -15.85 -5.72 12.84
C GLU A 165 -14.77 -4.94 13.58
N GLU A 166 -15.15 -3.94 14.40
CA GLU A 166 -14.18 -3.22 15.24
C GLU A 166 -13.58 -4.16 16.31
N LYS A 167 -14.41 -5.02 16.92
CA LYS A 167 -13.93 -6.04 17.86
C LYS A 167 -13.08 -7.10 17.19
N ALA A 168 -13.42 -7.54 15.97
CA ALA A 168 -12.62 -8.47 15.19
C ALA A 168 -11.29 -7.86 14.72
N LYS A 169 -11.24 -6.55 14.47
CA LYS A 169 -10.00 -5.82 14.18
C LYS A 169 -9.10 -5.68 15.41
N LEU A 170 -9.69 -5.55 16.60
CA LEU A 170 -8.95 -5.39 17.86
C LEU A 170 -8.44 -6.72 18.42
N ASP A 171 -9.15 -7.83 18.19
CA ASP A 171 -8.78 -9.15 18.71
C ASP A 171 -8.73 -10.21 17.58
N PRO A 172 -7.52 -10.64 17.16
CA PRO A 172 -7.33 -11.73 16.20
C PRO A 172 -7.97 -13.06 16.62
N ALA A 173 -8.28 -13.24 17.91
CA ALA A 173 -8.91 -14.44 18.44
C ALA A 173 -10.46 -14.41 18.40
N TYR A 174 -11.08 -13.31 17.95
CA TYR A 174 -12.53 -13.13 17.98
C TYR A 174 -13.31 -14.23 17.23
N HIS A 175 -12.76 -14.73 16.13
CA HIS A 175 -13.38 -15.78 15.30
C HIS A 175 -13.13 -17.22 15.82
N LEU A 176 -12.31 -17.40 16.86
CA LEU A 176 -11.95 -18.71 17.42
C LEU A 176 -12.88 -19.18 18.55
N LYS A 177 -13.99 -18.48 18.80
CA LYS A 177 -14.90 -18.76 19.94
C LYS A 177 -15.55 -20.15 19.92
N ASN A 178 -15.59 -20.84 18.78
CA ASN A 178 -16.20 -22.16 18.62
C ASN A 178 -15.19 -23.28 18.32
N THR A 179 -13.94 -23.14 18.74
CA THR A 179 -12.89 -24.14 18.50
C THR A 179 -12.76 -25.13 19.67
N ASN A 180 -12.48 -26.42 19.37
CA ASN A 180 -12.28 -27.47 20.38
C ASN A 180 -11.12 -27.13 21.34
N GLN A 181 -11.20 -27.63 22.57
CA GLN A 181 -10.24 -27.29 23.63
C GLN A 181 -8.79 -27.65 23.28
N GLU A 182 -8.57 -28.83 22.67
CA GLU A 182 -7.25 -29.29 22.22
C GLU A 182 -6.65 -28.36 21.13
N THR A 183 -7.48 -27.81 20.25
CA THR A 183 -7.03 -26.89 19.19
C THR A 183 -6.70 -25.50 19.76
N ARG A 184 -7.33 -25.12 20.86
CA ARG A 184 -7.02 -23.88 21.58
C ARG A 184 -5.72 -23.98 22.38
N GLU A 185 -5.45 -25.13 22.98
CA GLU A 185 -4.23 -25.41 23.74
C GLU A 185 -3.00 -25.50 22.81
N THR A 186 -3.12 -26.23 21.68
CA THR A 186 -2.06 -26.29 20.66
C THR A 186 -1.76 -24.93 20.02
N LEU A 187 -2.79 -24.11 19.75
CA LEU A 187 -2.58 -22.73 19.30
C LEU A 187 -1.87 -21.87 20.36
N ALA A 188 -2.20 -22.02 21.64
CA ALA A 188 -1.55 -21.28 22.72
C ALA A 188 -0.07 -21.66 22.92
N GLU A 189 0.28 -22.94 22.72
CA GLU A 189 1.68 -23.39 22.69
C GLU A 189 2.41 -22.84 21.47
N LEU A 190 1.79 -22.86 20.28
CA LEU A 190 2.35 -22.26 19.08
C LEU A 190 2.60 -20.75 19.26
N TYR A 191 1.69 -20.01 19.89
CA TYR A 191 1.88 -18.59 20.19
C TYR A 191 3.00 -18.31 21.22
N LYS A 192 3.26 -19.24 22.14
CA LYS A 192 4.39 -19.13 23.08
C LYS A 192 5.74 -19.40 22.41
N ASP A 193 5.79 -20.33 21.47
CA ASP A 193 7.01 -20.72 20.77
C ASP A 193 7.32 -19.79 19.57
N TYR A 194 6.32 -19.06 19.05
CA TYR A 194 6.48 -18.18 17.90
C TYR A 194 7.03 -16.80 18.28
N LYS A 195 8.36 -16.65 18.27
CA LYS A 195 9.05 -15.34 18.25
C LYS A 195 8.98 -14.65 16.86
N GLY A 196 7.80 -14.61 16.26
CA GLY A 196 7.61 -14.03 14.93
C GLY A 196 7.22 -12.55 14.93
N ASP A 197 6.73 -12.01 16.06
CA ASP A 197 6.17 -10.66 16.10
C ASP A 197 7.20 -9.56 15.81
N GLU A 198 8.48 -9.74 16.15
CA GLU A 198 9.52 -8.76 15.76
C GLU A 198 9.85 -8.80 14.25
N LEU A 199 9.76 -9.98 13.63
CA LEU A 199 9.97 -10.16 12.18
C LEU A 199 8.76 -9.74 11.36
N LEU A 200 7.55 -9.97 11.89
CA LEU A 200 6.28 -9.58 11.26
C LEU A 200 6.02 -8.09 11.43
N ALA A 201 6.24 -7.51 12.62
CA ALA A 201 6.12 -6.07 12.84
C ALA A 201 7.15 -5.26 12.04
N SER A 202 8.36 -5.79 11.81
CA SER A 202 9.36 -5.16 10.94
C SER A 202 9.07 -5.31 9.45
N THR A 203 8.24 -6.28 9.04
CA THR A 203 7.76 -6.44 7.66
C THR A 203 6.40 -5.75 7.40
N MET A 204 5.58 -5.55 8.43
CA MET A 204 4.27 -4.89 8.36
C MET A 204 4.32 -3.39 8.65
N LYS A 205 5.44 -2.86 9.14
CA LYS A 205 5.66 -1.41 9.15
C LYS A 205 5.73 -0.97 7.70
N GLU A 206 4.61 -0.43 7.18
CA GLU A 206 4.61 0.20 5.86
C GLU A 206 5.83 1.11 5.79
N PRO A 207 6.67 1.02 4.73
CA PRO A 207 7.77 1.96 4.58
C PRO A 207 7.14 3.34 4.59
N GLU A 208 7.44 4.13 5.63
CA GLU A 208 6.95 5.50 5.75
C GLU A 208 7.24 6.19 4.41
N ALA A 209 6.17 6.62 3.73
CA ALA A 209 6.29 7.24 2.42
C ALA A 209 7.22 8.45 2.58
N LYS A 210 8.44 8.34 2.06
CA LYS A 210 9.40 9.46 2.05
C LYS A 210 8.75 10.59 1.25
N LYS A 211 8.46 11.71 1.91
CA LYS A 211 7.94 12.90 1.26
C LYS A 211 8.92 13.34 0.17
N THR A 212 8.44 13.46 -1.06
CA THR A 212 9.25 13.87 -2.21
C THR A 212 9.27 15.39 -2.32
N ASP A 213 10.48 15.96 -2.22
CA ASP A 213 10.72 17.36 -2.59
C ASP A 213 11.04 17.48 -4.08
N LYS A 214 10.98 18.70 -4.65
CA LYS A 214 11.34 18.98 -6.06
C LYS A 214 12.72 18.44 -6.48
N PHE A 215 13.62 18.21 -5.52
CA PHE A 215 14.98 17.73 -5.77
C PHE A 215 15.14 16.20 -5.60
N ASN A 216 14.24 15.54 -4.88
CA ASN A 216 14.32 14.09 -4.58
C ASN A 216 13.26 13.27 -5.36
N ALA A 217 12.46 13.91 -6.21
CA ALA A 217 11.49 13.23 -7.06
C ALA A 217 12.20 12.48 -8.21
N ALA A 218 12.02 11.16 -8.27
CA ALA A 218 12.51 10.34 -9.36
C ALA A 218 11.72 10.60 -10.65
N HIS A 219 12.38 10.37 -11.80
CA HIS A 219 11.70 10.40 -13.11
C HIS A 219 10.75 9.21 -13.34
N TYR A 220 10.71 8.25 -12.41
CA TYR A 220 9.84 7.09 -12.44
C TYR A 220 8.87 7.12 -11.25
N SER A 221 7.69 6.54 -11.42
CA SER A 221 6.67 6.49 -10.37
C SER A 221 6.93 5.37 -9.37
N THR A 222 6.33 5.46 -8.18
CA THR A 222 6.35 4.43 -7.14
C THR A 222 5.72 3.10 -7.59
N GLY A 223 5.06 3.05 -8.74
CA GLY A 223 4.39 1.86 -9.26
C GLY A 223 3.13 1.45 -8.48
N ARG A 224 2.76 2.18 -7.41
CA ARG A 224 1.60 1.86 -6.56
C ARG A 224 0.29 1.87 -7.33
N VAL A 225 0.07 2.84 -8.22
CA VAL A 225 -1.13 2.92 -9.05
C VAL A 225 -1.27 1.66 -9.91
N SER A 226 -0.22 1.33 -10.68
CA SER A 226 -0.19 0.14 -11.54
C SER A 226 -0.37 -1.15 -10.74
N ALA A 227 0.31 -1.27 -9.60
CA ALA A 227 0.26 -2.46 -8.78
C ALA A 227 -1.10 -2.62 -8.07
N SER A 228 -1.75 -1.51 -7.68
CA SER A 228 -3.11 -1.52 -7.12
C SER A 228 -4.18 -1.83 -8.17
N PHE A 229 -3.93 -1.48 -9.43
CA PHE A 229 -4.81 -1.84 -10.54
C PHE A 229 -4.77 -3.35 -10.82
N THR A 230 -3.60 -3.98 -10.67
CA THR A 230 -3.39 -5.40 -10.98
C THR A 230 -3.54 -6.34 -9.78
N SER A 231 -3.54 -5.84 -8.55
CA SER A 231 -3.54 -6.65 -7.34
C SER A 231 -4.87 -6.55 -6.59
N THR A 232 -5.46 -7.69 -6.26
CA THR A 232 -6.66 -7.77 -5.41
C THR A 232 -6.38 -7.59 -3.92
N ALA A 233 -5.09 -7.60 -3.52
CA ALA A 233 -4.66 -7.52 -2.13
C ALA A 233 -4.18 -6.12 -1.70
N MET A 234 -4.10 -5.16 -2.64
CA MET A 234 -3.63 -3.80 -2.33
C MET A 234 -4.78 -2.79 -2.38
N ALA A 235 -4.69 -1.79 -1.51
CA ALA A 235 -5.62 -0.66 -1.53
C ALA A 235 -5.52 0.08 -2.88
N PRO A 236 -6.65 0.43 -3.53
CA PRO A 236 -6.66 1.20 -4.77
C PRO A 236 -5.94 2.53 -4.59
N ALA A 237 -4.88 2.75 -5.38
CA ALA A 237 -4.14 4.00 -5.41
C ALA A 237 -4.46 4.74 -6.71
N THR A 238 -4.99 5.95 -6.61
CA THR A 238 -5.40 6.77 -7.77
C THR A 238 -4.41 7.90 -8.10
N THR A 239 -3.46 8.17 -7.20
CA THR A 239 -2.47 9.25 -7.34
C THR A 239 -1.15 8.70 -7.85
N HIS A 240 -0.69 9.22 -8.99
CA HIS A 240 0.67 8.95 -9.47
C HIS A 240 1.67 9.79 -8.69
N GLU A 241 2.40 9.14 -7.79
CA GLU A 241 3.49 9.75 -7.02
C GLU A 241 4.83 9.34 -7.64
N ALA A 242 5.69 10.34 -7.86
CA ALA A 242 7.09 10.10 -8.20
C ALA A 242 7.77 9.38 -7.04
N ASP A 243 8.58 8.36 -7.33
CA ASP A 243 9.31 7.68 -6.27
C ASP A 243 10.36 8.60 -5.66
N ALA A 244 10.69 8.40 -4.38
CA ALA A 244 11.75 9.15 -3.74
C ALA A 244 13.11 8.57 -4.13
N ILE A 245 13.93 9.35 -4.84
CA ILE A 245 15.34 9.01 -4.99
C ILE A 245 15.92 8.91 -3.58
N ALA A 246 16.61 7.80 -3.27
CA ALA A 246 17.25 7.62 -1.98
C ALA A 246 18.16 8.83 -1.67
N ASP A 247 18.04 9.41 -0.47
CA ASP A 247 18.75 10.63 -0.07
C ASP A 247 20.27 10.54 -0.31
N ASP A 248 20.85 9.34 -0.15
CA ASP A 248 22.25 9.05 -0.48
C ASP A 248 22.58 9.33 -1.95
N ALA A 249 21.70 8.94 -2.89
CA ALA A 249 21.94 9.13 -4.33
C ALA A 249 21.86 10.61 -4.73
N VAL A 250 21.02 11.41 -4.06
CA VAL A 250 20.96 12.86 -4.26
C VAL A 250 22.21 13.52 -3.67
N ARG A 251 22.59 13.16 -2.45
CA ARG A 251 23.83 13.62 -1.79
C ARG A 251 25.06 13.38 -2.68
N TYR A 252 25.16 12.21 -3.30
CA TYR A 252 26.30 11.88 -4.16
C TYR A 252 26.37 12.66 -5.47
N GLN A 253 25.27 13.29 -5.94
CA GLN A 253 25.33 14.17 -7.11
C GLN A 253 26.14 15.45 -6.84
N TYR A 254 26.20 15.88 -5.59
CA TYR A 254 26.96 17.07 -5.18
C TYR A 254 28.45 16.77 -4.96
N VAL A 255 28.84 15.50 -4.84
CA VAL A 255 30.23 15.08 -4.63
C VAL A 255 30.98 15.10 -5.96
N LYS A 256 31.52 16.26 -6.34
CA LYS A 256 32.30 16.44 -7.58
C LYS A 256 33.81 16.39 -7.38
N LYS A 257 34.27 16.48 -6.13
CA LYS A 257 35.68 16.52 -5.76
C LYS A 257 36.21 15.13 -5.41
N LYS A 258 37.51 14.94 -5.58
CA LYS A 258 38.23 13.75 -5.15
C LYS A 258 38.59 13.86 -3.67
N GLY A 259 38.65 12.72 -2.99
CA GLY A 259 39.11 12.65 -1.59
C GLY A 259 40.62 12.39 -1.52
N TYR A 260 41.26 12.85 -0.45
CA TYR A 260 42.68 12.57 -0.19
C TYR A 260 42.86 12.07 1.23
N VAL A 261 43.52 10.92 1.37
CA VAL A 261 43.77 10.27 2.67
C VAL A 261 45.22 9.84 2.74
N ARG A 262 45.87 10.07 3.88
CA ARG A 262 47.19 9.50 4.19
C ARG A 262 47.06 8.40 5.20
N LEU A 263 47.60 7.24 4.87
CA LEU A 263 47.73 6.12 5.77
C LEU A 263 49.14 6.11 6.35
N HIS A 264 49.24 6.27 7.66
CA HIS A 264 50.49 6.13 8.38
C HIS A 264 50.70 4.66 8.67
N THR A 265 51.76 4.07 8.11
CA THR A 265 52.10 2.66 8.37
C THR A 265 53.48 2.54 8.97
N ASN A 266 53.77 1.40 9.58
CA ASN A 266 55.11 1.11 10.10
C ASN A 266 56.21 1.02 9.02
N LYS A 267 55.84 0.97 7.73
CA LYS A 267 56.75 0.95 6.59
C LYS A 267 56.83 2.30 5.86
N GLY A 268 56.15 3.32 6.36
CA GLY A 268 56.11 4.67 5.81
C GLY A 268 54.68 5.15 5.50
N ASP A 269 54.59 6.37 4.98
CA ASP A 269 53.30 7.01 4.70
C ASP A 269 52.84 6.71 3.27
N LEU A 270 51.55 6.37 3.11
CA LEU A 270 50.91 6.20 1.81
C LEU A 270 49.87 7.30 1.58
N ASN A 271 50.03 8.07 0.50
CA ASN A 271 49.05 9.07 0.08
C ASN A 271 48.11 8.46 -0.95
N LEU A 272 46.82 8.48 -0.67
CA LEU A 272 45.76 7.92 -1.49
C LEU A 272 44.88 9.05 -2.06
N GLU A 273 44.57 8.94 -3.35
CA GLU A 273 43.55 9.73 -4.06
C GLU A 273 42.32 8.85 -4.26
N LEU A 274 41.17 9.30 -3.79
CA LEU A 274 39.89 8.58 -3.85
C LEU A 274 38.99 9.17 -4.93
N HIS A 275 38.41 8.30 -5.75
CA HIS A 275 37.48 8.65 -6.83
C HIS A 275 36.03 8.76 -6.33
N CYS A 276 35.81 9.67 -5.37
CA CYS A 276 34.51 9.93 -4.74
C CYS A 276 33.43 10.41 -5.75
N ASP A 277 33.85 11.00 -6.86
CA ASP A 277 33.00 11.43 -7.97
C ASP A 277 32.37 10.24 -8.72
N LYS A 278 33.14 9.17 -8.89
CA LYS A 278 32.74 8.01 -9.69
C LYS A 278 32.13 6.90 -8.84
N VAL A 279 32.71 6.66 -7.67
CA VAL A 279 32.32 5.58 -6.74
C VAL A 279 32.06 6.15 -5.35
N PRO A 280 30.96 6.89 -5.22
CA PRO A 280 30.69 7.68 -4.03
C PRO A 280 30.43 6.82 -2.79
N LYS A 281 29.84 5.62 -2.92
CA LYS A 281 29.59 4.76 -1.75
C LYS A 281 30.88 4.15 -1.22
N ALA A 282 31.73 3.63 -2.11
CA ALA A 282 33.00 3.05 -1.70
C ALA A 282 33.92 4.11 -1.04
N GLY A 283 34.00 5.30 -1.64
CA GLY A 283 34.76 6.42 -1.09
C GLY A 283 34.26 6.89 0.27
N GLU A 284 32.95 7.04 0.44
CA GLU A 284 32.36 7.49 1.70
C GLU A 284 32.57 6.48 2.82
N ASN A 285 32.37 5.20 2.54
CA ASN A 285 32.61 4.13 3.51
C ASN A 285 34.04 4.18 4.03
N PHE A 286 35.00 4.31 3.12
CA PHE A 286 36.42 4.37 3.47
C PHE A 286 36.74 5.61 4.31
N ILE A 287 36.34 6.80 3.88
CA ILE A 287 36.59 8.05 4.61
C ILE A 287 35.96 8.03 6.00
N ARG A 288 34.71 7.58 6.13
CA ARG A 288 34.02 7.50 7.43
C ARG A 288 34.69 6.51 8.38
N LEU A 289 35.20 5.38 7.87
CA LEU A 289 35.94 4.41 8.68
C LEU A 289 37.31 4.97 9.11
N CYS A 290 38.00 5.71 8.24
CA CYS A 290 39.21 6.43 8.61
C CYS A 290 38.96 7.46 9.71
N LYS A 291 37.91 8.28 9.59
CA LYS A 291 37.53 9.29 10.60
C LYS A 291 37.16 8.67 11.95
N LYS A 292 36.57 7.48 11.96
CA LYS A 292 36.26 6.73 13.18
C LYS A 292 37.47 6.06 13.84
N GLY A 293 38.65 6.10 13.21
CA GLY A 293 39.83 5.37 13.68
C GLY A 293 39.69 3.85 13.53
N TYR A 294 38.79 3.35 12.67
CA TYR A 294 38.54 1.91 12.52
C TYR A 294 39.77 1.13 12.02
N TYR A 295 40.62 1.80 11.23
CA TYR A 295 41.83 1.19 10.68
C TYR A 295 43.05 1.34 11.60
N ASP A 296 42.95 2.04 12.73
CA ASP A 296 44.08 2.31 13.62
C ASP A 296 44.53 1.01 14.31
N GLY A 297 45.81 0.69 14.20
CA GLY A 297 46.39 -0.56 14.69
C GLY A 297 46.06 -1.80 13.84
N THR A 298 45.35 -1.66 12.71
CA THR A 298 45.03 -2.81 11.85
C THR A 298 46.26 -3.31 11.11
N ILE A 299 46.38 -4.63 10.98
CA ILE A 299 47.48 -5.26 10.26
C ILE A 299 47.11 -5.50 8.79
N PHE A 300 48.06 -5.51 7.86
CA PHE A 300 47.83 -6.00 6.50
C PHE A 300 47.96 -7.52 6.49
N HIS A 301 46.80 -8.18 6.60
CA HIS A 301 46.64 -9.63 6.61
C HIS A 301 45.98 -10.02 5.29
N ARG A 302 46.49 -11.01 4.56
CA ARG A 302 45.92 -11.34 3.24
C ARG A 302 44.47 -11.86 3.26
N SER A 303 43.88 -12.13 4.44
CA SER A 303 42.42 -12.19 4.68
C SER A 303 42.15 -12.36 6.19
N ILE A 304 41.18 -11.63 6.76
CA ILE A 304 40.67 -11.86 8.12
C ILE A 304 39.14 -11.99 8.06
N ARG A 305 38.60 -12.93 8.85
CA ARG A 305 37.16 -13.10 9.08
C ARG A 305 36.68 -12.04 10.09
N ASN A 306 35.50 -11.46 9.81
CA ASN A 306 34.76 -10.48 10.63
C ASN A 306 35.06 -9.00 10.36
N PHE A 307 34.65 -8.52 9.18
CA PHE A 307 34.61 -7.08 8.88
C PHE A 307 33.18 -6.55 8.84
N MET A 308 33.02 -5.29 9.28
CA MET A 308 31.77 -4.54 9.23
C MET A 308 31.93 -3.35 8.29
N SER A 309 30.93 -3.08 7.46
CA SER A 309 30.82 -1.80 6.75
C SER A 309 30.39 -0.71 7.72
N TYR A 310 30.58 0.56 7.35
CA TYR A 310 30.07 1.68 8.16
C TYR A 310 28.56 1.56 8.42
N TRP A 311 27.79 1.11 7.43
CA TRP A 311 26.34 0.94 7.52
C TRP A 311 25.88 -0.37 8.16
N GLY A 312 26.81 -1.20 8.67
CA GLY A 312 26.50 -2.51 9.26
C GLY A 312 25.98 -3.57 8.27
N LYS A 313 25.74 -3.20 7.00
CA LYS A 313 25.28 -4.07 5.92
C LYS A 313 26.23 -4.01 4.71
N PRO A 314 26.44 -5.11 3.97
CA PRO A 314 27.22 -5.07 2.74
C PRO A 314 26.63 -4.10 1.71
N PHE A 315 27.48 -3.42 0.93
CA PHE A 315 27.04 -2.46 -0.09
C PHE A 315 27.37 -2.89 -1.51
N LYS A 316 26.60 -2.37 -2.47
CA LYS A 316 26.66 -2.70 -3.90
C LYS A 316 28.01 -2.38 -4.53
N ASP A 317 28.37 -3.14 -5.56
CA ASP A 317 29.56 -2.86 -6.37
C ASP A 317 29.33 -1.64 -7.28
N GLU A 318 30.37 -0.84 -7.48
CA GLU A 318 30.32 0.38 -8.30
C GLU A 318 31.35 0.31 -9.44
N PHE A 319 31.03 -0.46 -10.48
CA PHE A 319 31.91 -0.58 -11.64
C PHE A 319 31.81 0.62 -12.58
N ARG A 320 32.96 1.08 -13.08
CA ARG A 320 33.06 2.16 -14.06
C ARG A 320 33.99 1.75 -15.19
N PRO A 321 33.64 2.01 -16.46
CA PRO A 321 34.48 1.62 -17.60
C PRO A 321 35.85 2.32 -17.57
N ASN A 322 35.92 3.51 -16.96
CA ASN A 322 37.12 4.33 -16.88
C ASN A 322 38.02 3.97 -15.67
N LEU A 323 37.63 2.98 -14.86
CA LEU A 323 38.39 2.54 -13.69
C LEU A 323 38.68 1.04 -13.86
N SER A 324 39.93 0.74 -14.18
CA SER A 324 40.46 -0.61 -14.32
C SER A 324 41.65 -0.81 -13.38
N HIS A 325 41.99 -2.07 -13.09
CA HIS A 325 43.18 -2.43 -12.32
C HIS A 325 44.43 -2.41 -13.22
N THR A 326 44.63 -1.28 -13.90
CA THR A 326 45.78 -1.05 -14.78
C THR A 326 46.81 -0.18 -14.05
N GLY A 327 48.03 -0.69 -13.92
CA GLY A 327 49.12 -0.01 -13.24
C GLY A 327 49.32 -0.47 -11.79
N ARG A 328 50.35 0.10 -11.17
CA ARG A 328 50.70 -0.12 -9.77
C ARG A 328 50.01 0.92 -8.89
N GLY A 329 49.59 0.49 -7.70
CA GLY A 329 48.99 1.38 -6.70
C GLY A 329 47.50 1.61 -6.89
N VAL A 330 46.78 0.77 -7.65
CA VAL A 330 45.31 0.87 -7.75
C VAL A 330 44.68 0.35 -6.46
N LEU A 331 43.76 1.12 -5.87
CA LEU A 331 43.05 0.84 -4.63
C LEU A 331 41.64 0.32 -4.93
N SER A 332 41.28 -0.84 -4.38
CA SER A 332 40.04 -1.55 -4.71
C SER A 332 39.44 -2.26 -3.49
N MET A 333 38.11 -2.43 -3.49
CA MET A 333 37.38 -3.09 -2.41
C MET A 333 37.47 -4.63 -2.52
N ALA A 334 37.77 -5.30 -1.41
CA ALA A 334 37.65 -6.75 -1.34
C ALA A 334 36.20 -7.15 -1.04
N ASN A 335 35.73 -8.21 -1.69
CA ASN A 335 34.38 -8.74 -1.56
C ASN A 335 34.41 -10.28 -1.54
N SER A 336 33.28 -10.90 -1.19
CA SER A 336 33.09 -12.36 -1.16
C SER A 336 32.04 -12.83 -2.18
N GLY A 337 31.84 -12.03 -3.22
CA GLY A 337 30.78 -12.19 -4.21
C GLY A 337 30.15 -10.85 -4.59
N PRO A 338 29.24 -10.84 -5.59
CA PRO A 338 28.61 -9.62 -6.07
C PRO A 338 27.88 -8.87 -4.95
N ASN A 339 28.09 -7.54 -4.87
CA ASN A 339 27.44 -6.63 -3.93
C ASN A 339 27.70 -6.92 -2.44
N THR A 340 28.86 -7.51 -2.11
CA THR A 340 29.23 -7.86 -0.73
C THR A 340 30.36 -6.99 -0.15
N ASN A 341 30.50 -5.74 -0.60
CA ASN A 341 31.56 -4.86 -0.10
C ASN A 341 31.34 -4.51 1.37
N LYS A 342 32.44 -4.56 2.16
CA LYS A 342 32.44 -4.24 3.59
C LYS A 342 33.46 -3.14 3.91
N SER A 343 34.59 -3.47 4.50
CA SER A 343 35.65 -2.51 4.84
C SER A 343 37.05 -2.99 4.47
N GLN A 344 37.16 -4.22 3.96
CA GLN A 344 38.40 -4.73 3.40
C GLN A 344 38.70 -4.07 2.06
N PHE A 345 39.95 -3.66 1.87
CA PHE A 345 40.46 -3.12 0.62
C PHE A 345 41.84 -3.73 0.34
N PHE A 346 42.28 -3.64 -0.91
CA PHE A 346 43.62 -4.03 -1.31
C PHE A 346 44.23 -2.99 -2.24
N ILE A 347 45.56 -2.94 -2.24
CA ILE A 347 46.35 -2.13 -3.16
C ILE A 347 47.06 -3.09 -4.11
N THR A 348 46.98 -2.82 -5.40
CA THR A 348 47.65 -3.63 -6.43
C THR A 348 49.11 -3.25 -6.57
N PHE A 349 50.01 -4.23 -6.65
CA PHE A 349 51.44 -4.00 -6.94
C PHE A 349 51.75 -3.98 -8.44
N ARG A 350 50.86 -4.56 -9.25
CA ARG A 350 50.97 -4.76 -10.70
C ARG A 350 49.58 -4.70 -11.33
N SER A 351 49.53 -4.50 -12.64
CA SER A 351 48.29 -4.55 -13.42
C SER A 351 47.63 -5.93 -13.28
N CYS A 352 46.37 -5.94 -12.86
CA CYS A 352 45.57 -7.14 -12.59
C CYS A 352 44.19 -7.03 -13.25
N THR A 353 44.15 -7.00 -14.59
CA THR A 353 42.91 -6.82 -15.37
C THR A 353 41.85 -7.91 -15.14
N TYR A 354 42.25 -9.10 -14.65
CA TYR A 354 41.31 -10.18 -14.31
C TYR A 354 40.39 -9.87 -13.11
N LEU A 355 40.71 -8.83 -12.33
CA LEU A 355 39.92 -8.30 -11.21
C LEU A 355 38.91 -7.24 -11.66
N ASP A 356 39.00 -6.78 -12.91
CA ASP A 356 38.07 -5.80 -13.47
C ASP A 356 36.65 -6.35 -13.46
N ARG A 357 35.68 -5.49 -13.10
CA ARG A 357 34.25 -5.85 -12.92
C ARG A 357 33.98 -6.92 -11.85
N LYS A 358 34.98 -7.29 -11.05
CA LYS A 358 34.79 -8.12 -9.85
C LYS A 358 34.94 -7.31 -8.59
N HIS A 359 35.91 -6.38 -8.56
CA HIS A 359 36.18 -5.52 -7.41
C HIS A 359 36.00 -4.05 -7.77
N THR A 360 35.41 -3.29 -6.84
CA THR A 360 35.15 -1.87 -7.02
C THR A 360 36.44 -1.07 -6.80
N VAL A 361 37.00 -0.54 -7.89
CA VAL A 361 38.15 0.38 -7.82
C VAL A 361 37.67 1.73 -7.32
N PHE A 362 38.23 2.21 -6.22
CA PHE A 362 37.80 3.46 -5.59
C PHE A 362 38.89 4.48 -5.34
N GLY A 363 40.13 4.18 -5.69
CA GLY A 363 41.20 5.16 -5.64
C GLY A 363 42.50 4.66 -6.23
N ARG A 364 43.56 5.42 -5.98
CA ARG A 364 44.93 5.08 -6.33
C ARG A 364 45.92 5.70 -5.35
N VAL A 365 47.08 5.08 -5.21
CA VAL A 365 48.24 5.65 -4.52
C VAL A 365 48.83 6.75 -5.39
N VAL A 366 48.99 7.94 -4.81
CA VAL A 366 49.61 9.11 -5.47
C VAL A 366 50.97 9.47 -4.89
N GLY A 367 51.31 8.95 -3.72
CA GLY A 367 52.61 9.16 -3.09
C GLY A 367 52.90 8.09 -2.04
N GLY A 368 54.18 7.93 -1.70
CA GLY A 368 54.62 6.85 -0.81
C GLY A 368 54.90 5.52 -1.53
N PHE A 369 55.24 5.57 -2.83
CA PHE A 369 55.59 4.35 -3.58
C PHE A 369 56.78 3.60 -2.98
N GLU A 370 57.68 4.29 -2.28
CA GLU A 370 58.77 3.67 -1.52
C GLU A 370 58.23 2.78 -0.39
N ALA A 371 57.25 3.25 0.37
CA ALA A 371 56.57 2.47 1.40
C ALA A 371 55.83 1.26 0.77
N LEU A 372 55.19 1.45 -0.39
CA LEU A 372 54.53 0.37 -1.12
C LEU A 372 55.53 -0.72 -1.57
N THR A 373 56.71 -0.32 -2.06
CA THR A 373 57.79 -1.25 -2.41
C THR A 373 58.39 -1.91 -1.18
N ALA A 374 58.53 -1.19 -0.06
CA ALA A 374 58.97 -1.76 1.21
C ALA A 374 57.97 -2.80 1.76
N MET A 375 56.67 -2.61 1.53
CA MET A 375 55.63 -3.59 1.87
C MET A 375 55.66 -4.83 0.95
N GLU A 376 55.93 -4.64 -0.35
CA GLU A 376 56.06 -5.74 -1.32
C GLU A 376 57.28 -6.62 -1.06
N ASN A 377 58.40 -6.02 -0.63
CA ASN A 377 59.64 -6.73 -0.33
C ASN A 377 59.58 -7.57 0.96
N VAL A 378 58.49 -7.50 1.73
CA VAL A 378 58.31 -8.33 2.91
C VAL A 378 58.02 -9.77 2.48
N GLU A 379 58.86 -10.70 2.92
CA GLU A 379 58.62 -12.12 2.69
C GLU A 379 57.27 -12.57 3.27
N SER A 380 56.45 -13.22 2.45
CA SER A 380 55.18 -13.82 2.86
C SER A 380 55.31 -15.33 3.06
N ASP A 381 54.56 -15.88 4.00
CA ASP A 381 54.46 -17.33 4.18
C ASP A 381 53.78 -17.98 2.96
N PRO A 382 54.38 -18.99 2.30
CA PRO A 382 53.80 -19.60 1.11
C PRO A 382 52.50 -20.39 1.34
N LYS A 383 52.14 -20.73 2.60
CA LYS A 383 50.92 -21.48 2.93
C LYS A 383 49.73 -20.59 3.29
N THR A 384 49.98 -19.47 3.96
CA THR A 384 48.92 -18.57 4.47
C THR A 384 48.95 -17.19 3.81
N ASP A 385 49.99 -16.94 3.03
CA ASP A 385 50.29 -15.68 2.37
C ASP A 385 50.29 -14.45 3.28
N LYS A 386 50.51 -14.68 4.58
CA LYS A 386 50.66 -13.63 5.57
C LYS A 386 52.11 -13.10 5.53
N PRO A 387 52.33 -11.79 5.58
CA PRO A 387 53.67 -11.22 5.70
C PRO A 387 54.36 -11.72 6.99
N LYS A 388 55.62 -12.16 6.89
CA LYS A 388 56.43 -12.57 8.05
C LYS A 388 56.72 -11.40 8.99
N SER A 389 56.99 -10.21 8.43
CA SER A 389 57.04 -8.98 9.21
C SER A 389 55.67 -8.32 9.18
N GLU A 390 55.07 -8.10 10.36
CA GLU A 390 53.77 -7.45 10.47
C GLU A 390 53.82 -6.05 9.87
N ILE A 391 52.96 -5.78 8.88
CA ILE A 391 52.74 -4.44 8.34
C ILE A 391 51.50 -3.91 9.06
N LYS A 392 51.65 -2.80 9.79
CA LYS A 392 50.57 -2.21 10.60
C LYS A 392 50.23 -0.83 10.07
N LEU A 393 48.94 -0.56 9.97
CA LEU A 393 48.39 0.77 9.78
C LEU A 393 48.27 1.41 11.17
N LEU A 394 49.09 2.41 11.43
CA LEU A 394 49.16 3.10 12.71
C LEU A 394 47.96 4.04 12.86
N SER A 395 47.73 4.87 11.85
CA SER A 395 46.60 5.80 11.80
C SER A 395 46.25 6.19 10.37
N ALA A 396 45.04 6.71 10.18
CA ALA A 396 44.61 7.30 8.91
C ALA A 396 44.21 8.76 9.08
N THR A 397 44.83 9.65 8.31
CA THR A 397 44.51 11.09 8.29
C THR A 397 43.80 11.46 7.00
N VAL A 398 42.59 11.99 7.11
CA VAL A 398 41.82 12.49 5.96
C VAL A 398 42.20 13.95 5.73
N PHE A 399 42.80 14.24 4.58
CA PHE A 399 43.19 15.61 4.21
C PHE A 399 42.07 16.37 3.53
N VAL A 400 41.32 15.69 2.67
CA VAL A 400 40.21 16.28 1.93
C VAL A 400 39.04 15.33 2.00
N ASP A 401 37.98 15.76 2.69
CA ASP A 401 36.70 15.08 2.72
C ASP A 401 35.71 15.81 1.79
N PRO A 402 35.42 15.28 0.58
CA PRO A 402 34.49 15.90 -0.35
C PRO A 402 33.02 15.74 0.07
N TYR A 403 32.73 14.92 1.09
CA TYR A 403 31.37 14.67 1.56
C TYR A 403 30.89 15.69 2.59
N GLU A 404 31.78 16.40 3.28
CA GLU A 404 31.39 17.49 4.20
C GLU A 404 30.76 18.68 3.46
N GLU A 405 31.33 19.05 2.30
CA GLU A 405 30.76 20.09 1.45
C GLU A 405 29.39 19.68 0.89
N ALA A 406 29.25 18.40 0.51
CA ALA A 406 27.97 17.86 0.05
C ALA A 406 26.92 17.86 1.17
N ASP A 407 27.31 17.51 2.40
CA ASP A 407 26.42 17.57 3.58
C ASP A 407 25.96 18.99 3.89
N ALA A 408 26.88 19.95 3.83
CA ALA A 408 26.55 21.35 4.01
C ALA A 408 25.57 21.85 2.93
N GLN A 409 25.79 21.48 1.65
CA GLN A 409 24.91 21.87 0.55
C GLN A 409 23.52 21.23 0.63
N VAL A 410 23.43 19.95 1.00
CA VAL A 410 22.14 19.28 1.22
C VAL A 410 21.40 19.97 2.37
N CYS A 411 22.08 20.24 3.50
CA CYS A 411 21.48 20.94 4.63
C CYS A 411 20.96 22.34 4.26
N LEU A 412 21.75 23.11 3.50
CA LEU A 412 21.35 24.42 2.96
C LEU A 412 20.14 24.31 2.04
N SER A 413 20.12 23.32 1.13
CA SER A 413 19.03 23.14 0.18
C SER A 413 17.70 22.77 0.86
N VAL A 414 17.76 21.99 1.94
CA VAL A 414 16.60 21.63 2.76
C VAL A 414 16.12 22.82 3.61
N CYS A 415 17.03 23.65 4.14
CA CYS A 415 16.65 24.88 4.83
C CYS A 415 15.95 25.88 3.89
N LEU A 416 16.44 26.04 2.66
CA LEU A 416 15.86 26.94 1.66
C LEU A 416 14.47 26.48 1.19
N SER A 417 14.21 25.17 1.12
CA SER A 417 12.89 24.64 0.77
C SER A 417 11.86 24.83 1.89
N VAL A 418 12.27 24.73 3.17
CA VAL A 418 11.40 25.00 4.32
C VAL A 418 11.00 26.48 4.38
N VAL A 419 11.92 27.41 4.10
CA VAL A 419 11.64 28.87 4.10
C VAL A 419 10.79 29.30 2.90
N SER A 420 10.80 28.55 1.79
CA SER A 420 10.02 28.89 0.59
C SER A 420 8.57 28.35 0.63
N ASN A 421 8.26 27.47 1.59
CA ASN A 421 6.94 26.86 1.79
C ASN A 421 6.19 27.40 3.02
N THR A 422 6.76 28.36 3.76
CA THR A 422 6.06 29.22 4.73
C THR A 422 5.86 30.60 4.15
#